data_AF-A0A7C7GVT6-F1
#
_entry.id   AF-A0A7C7GVT6-F1
#
_cell.length_a   1.000
_cell.length_b   1.000
_cell.length_c   1.000
_cell.angle_alpha   90.00
_cell.angle_beta   90.00
_cell.angle_gamma   90.00
#
_symmetry.space_group_name_H-M   'P 1'
#
loop_
_entity.id
_entity.type
_entity.pdbx_description
1 polymer ?
#
loop_
_entity_poly.entity_id
_entity_poly.type
_entity_poly.pdbx_seq_one_letter_code
_entity_poly.pdbx_strand_id
1 'polypeptide(L)'
;MAESIELLTYLNGRILPHSQASPLLQRINAASIGGFYDAERTFGGKVFKLRSHLERLYRGLEASSIDPQISIEELERITLGVIEANLSLLPNGHEYIVTQIVNQSQRQSPDDTGTINVVVYCQPLDFTRFARSYIDGVRIVTPNTYGIPPGQEPGDSKDGSQQVFLLM
;
A
#
# COMPACT_ATOMS: atom_id res chain seq x y z
N MET A 1 -6.35 -8.98 -31.62
CA MET A 1 -6.73 -8.83 -30.19
C MET A 1 -6.24 -7.47 -29.79
N ALA A 2 -7.14 -6.53 -29.48
CA ALA A 2 -6.72 -5.21 -29.02
C ALA A 2 -5.98 -5.39 -27.69
N GLU A 3 -4.75 -4.91 -27.58
CA GLU A 3 -4.07 -4.84 -26.29
C GLU A 3 -4.94 -3.99 -25.36
N SER A 4 -5.45 -4.61 -24.29
CA SER A 4 -6.11 -3.91 -23.21
C SER A 4 -5.10 -2.94 -22.61
N ILE A 5 -5.40 -1.65 -22.66
CA ILE A 5 -4.54 -0.62 -22.09
C ILE A 5 -4.74 -0.67 -20.57
N GLU A 6 -3.77 -1.27 -19.87
CA GLU A 6 -3.83 -1.53 -18.44
C GLU A 6 -2.78 -0.75 -17.68
N LEU A 7 -3.09 -0.42 -16.42
CA LEU A 7 -2.11 0.16 -15.51
C LEU A 7 -0.93 -0.79 -15.29
N LEU A 8 0.26 -0.22 -15.25
CA LEU A 8 1.49 -0.91 -14.99
C LEU A 8 1.80 -0.92 -13.49
N THR A 9 2.25 -2.06 -13.00
CA THR A 9 2.62 -2.33 -11.61
C THR A 9 4.07 -2.77 -11.55
N TYR A 10 4.83 -2.20 -10.63
CA TYR A 10 6.16 -2.69 -10.29
C TYR A 10 6.06 -3.81 -9.26
N LEU A 11 6.81 -4.90 -9.49
CA LEU A 11 7.00 -6.01 -8.57
C LEU A 11 8.43 -6.54 -8.70
N ASN A 12 9.22 -6.46 -7.63
CA ASN A 12 10.55 -7.07 -7.50
C ASN A 12 11.46 -6.85 -8.73
N GLY A 13 11.60 -5.60 -9.17
CA GLY A 13 12.46 -5.22 -10.30
C GLY A 13 11.80 -5.27 -11.67
N ARG A 14 10.52 -5.67 -11.77
CA ARG A 14 9.81 -5.80 -13.05
C ARG A 14 8.59 -4.89 -13.08
N ILE A 15 8.36 -4.23 -14.21
CA ILE A 15 7.13 -3.51 -14.50
C ILE A 15 6.25 -4.39 -15.38
N LEU A 16 5.05 -4.70 -14.93
CA LEU A 16 4.11 -5.63 -15.56
C LEU A 16 2.72 -4.99 -15.66
N PRO A 17 1.90 -5.33 -16.67
CA PRO A 17 0.48 -5.01 -16.68
C PRO A 17 -0.22 -5.55 -15.42
N HIS A 18 -1.20 -4.82 -14.91
CA HIS A 18 -1.88 -5.15 -13.67
C HIS A 18 -2.50 -6.56 -13.68
N SER A 19 -3.05 -7.00 -14.82
CA SER A 19 -3.58 -8.37 -14.97
C SER A 19 -2.52 -9.45 -14.74
N GLN A 20 -1.27 -9.20 -15.11
CA GLN A 20 -0.15 -10.12 -14.91
C GLN A 20 0.42 -10.03 -13.49
N ALA A 21 0.41 -8.83 -12.89
CA ALA A 21 0.87 -8.62 -11.53
C ALA A 21 -0.11 -9.22 -10.50
N SER A 22 -1.43 -9.11 -10.72
CA SER A 22 -2.46 -9.46 -9.73
C SER A 22 -2.35 -10.89 -9.16
N PRO A 23 -2.17 -11.96 -9.97
CA PRO A 23 -1.97 -13.30 -9.43
C PRO A 23 -0.68 -13.43 -8.59
N LEU A 24 0.37 -12.67 -8.91
CA LEU A 24 1.62 -12.66 -8.16
C LEU A 24 1.44 -11.94 -6.82
N LEU A 25 0.76 -10.79 -6.83
CA LEU A 25 0.41 -10.01 -5.63
C LEU A 25 -0.40 -10.84 -4.64
N GLN A 26 -1.36 -11.63 -5.13
CA GLN A 26 -2.14 -12.55 -4.29
C GLN A 26 -1.26 -13.62 -3.64
N ARG A 27 -0.32 -14.22 -4.39
CA ARG A 27 0.57 -15.27 -3.87
C ARG A 27 1.51 -14.77 -2.78
N ILE A 28 2.00 -13.54 -2.91
CA ILE A 28 2.91 -12.95 -1.92
C ILE A 28 2.16 -12.25 -0.77
N ASN A 29 0.83 -12.31 -0.74
CA ASN A 29 0.00 -11.55 0.23
C ASN A 29 0.37 -10.06 0.27
N ALA A 30 0.51 -9.43 -0.90
CA ALA A 30 0.83 -8.01 -1.02
C ALA A 30 -0.29 -7.07 -0.52
N ALA A 31 -1.37 -7.56 0.06
CA ALA A 31 -2.37 -6.69 0.69
C ALA A 31 -1.80 -6.04 1.96
N SER A 32 -2.44 -4.95 2.41
CA SER A 32 -2.13 -4.28 3.69
C SER A 32 -2.16 -5.20 4.93
N ILE A 33 -2.79 -6.37 4.80
CA ILE A 33 -2.89 -7.40 5.84
C ILE A 33 -1.57 -8.17 6.01
N GLY A 34 -0.69 -8.18 5.01
CA GLY A 34 0.55 -8.98 4.99
C GLY A 34 1.85 -8.17 4.92
N GLY A 35 1.81 -6.83 4.86
CA GLY A 35 3.00 -6.01 4.66
C GLY A 35 2.86 -4.55 5.12
N PHE A 36 4.00 -3.89 5.25
CA PHE A 36 4.08 -2.45 5.48
C PHE A 36 3.77 -1.71 4.19
N TYR A 37 2.94 -0.67 4.27
CA TYR A 37 2.57 0.12 3.12
C TYR A 37 2.43 1.60 3.46
N ASP A 38 2.59 2.44 2.46
CA ASP A 38 2.13 3.82 2.47
C ASP A 38 1.41 4.12 1.16
N ALA A 39 0.56 5.15 1.17
CA ALA A 39 -0.20 5.55 0.01
C ALA A 39 -0.23 7.08 -0.12
N GLU A 40 0.16 7.58 -1.28
CA GLU A 40 0.11 8.99 -1.66
C GLU A 40 -0.97 9.26 -2.71
N ARG A 41 -1.36 10.53 -2.82
CA ARG A 41 -2.24 11.03 -3.87
C ARG A 41 -1.43 11.84 -4.87
N THR A 42 -1.75 11.71 -6.16
CA THR A 42 -1.25 12.64 -7.19
C THR A 42 -2.18 13.84 -7.36
N PHE A 43 -1.64 14.97 -7.78
CA PHE A 43 -2.39 16.17 -8.14
C PHE A 43 -1.92 16.61 -9.52
N GLY A 44 -2.81 16.53 -10.51
CA GLY A 44 -2.43 16.75 -11.91
C GLY A 44 -1.28 15.82 -12.35
N GLY A 45 -1.31 14.56 -11.92
CA GLY A 45 -0.28 13.56 -12.23
C GLY A 45 1.00 13.65 -11.38
N LYS A 46 1.16 14.65 -10.51
CA LYS A 46 2.34 14.77 -9.63
C LYS A 46 2.04 14.26 -8.22
N VAL A 47 2.81 13.30 -7.74
CA VAL A 47 2.68 12.77 -6.36
C VAL A 47 3.01 13.83 -5.32
N PHE A 48 2.21 13.91 -4.26
CA PHE A 48 2.39 14.87 -3.17
C PHE A 48 3.18 14.26 -2.01
N LYS A 49 4.25 14.95 -1.59
CA LYS A 49 5.07 14.59 -0.41
C LYS A 49 5.63 13.16 -0.39
N LEU A 50 5.97 12.59 -1.54
CA LEU A 50 6.49 11.22 -1.68
C LEU A 50 7.60 10.89 -0.67
N ARG A 51 8.68 11.69 -0.63
CA ARG A 51 9.80 11.45 0.31
C ARG A 51 9.35 11.32 1.77
N SER A 52 8.46 12.18 2.24
CA SER A 52 7.97 12.13 3.63
C SER A 52 7.11 10.90 3.94
N HIS A 53 6.36 10.39 2.95
CA HIS A 53 5.62 9.14 3.06
C HIS A 53 6.59 7.94 3.07
N LEU A 54 7.57 7.91 2.17
CA LEU A 54 8.59 6.84 2.18
C LEU A 54 9.39 6.82 3.49
N GLU A 55 9.78 7.97 4.04
CA GLU A 55 10.42 8.02 5.36
C GLU A 55 9.53 7.43 6.46
N ARG A 56 8.21 7.61 6.39
CA ARG A 56 7.27 6.99 7.32
C ARG A 56 7.19 5.48 7.13
N LEU A 57 7.16 5.00 5.89
CA LEU A 57 7.23 3.58 5.57
C LEU A 57 8.50 2.94 6.13
N TYR A 58 9.67 3.55 5.90
CA TYR A 58 10.95 3.04 6.39
C TYR A 58 11.05 3.02 7.92
N ARG A 59 10.49 4.02 8.62
CA ARG A 59 10.37 3.96 10.08
C ARG A 59 9.55 2.76 10.56
N GLY A 60 8.48 2.41 9.86
CA GLY A 60 7.66 1.23 10.19
C GLY A 60 8.42 -0.08 9.97
N LEU A 61 9.16 -0.17 8.87
CA LEU A 61 10.02 -1.31 8.56
C LEU A 61 11.15 -1.48 9.58
N GLU A 62 11.83 -0.40 9.94
CA GLU A 62 12.88 -0.36 10.96
C GLU A 62 12.35 -0.81 12.33
N ALA A 63 11.21 -0.26 12.76
CA ALA A 63 10.56 -0.65 14.02
C ALA A 63 10.18 -2.13 14.07
N SER A 64 10.03 -2.78 12.90
CA SER A 64 9.65 -4.19 12.78
C SER A 64 10.82 -5.09 12.40
N SER A 65 12.05 -4.54 12.36
CA SER A 65 13.27 -5.26 11.98
C SER A 65 13.18 -5.95 10.61
N ILE A 66 12.43 -5.36 9.67
CA ILE A 66 12.33 -5.83 8.29
C ILE A 66 13.30 -5.01 7.45
N ASP A 67 14.30 -5.66 6.86
CA ASP A 67 15.15 -5.04 5.84
C ASP A 67 14.44 -5.09 4.48
N PRO A 68 14.07 -3.93 3.89
CA PRO A 68 13.39 -3.91 2.59
C PRO A 68 14.31 -4.29 1.42
N GLN A 69 15.63 -4.46 1.64
CA GLN A 69 16.62 -4.80 0.61
C GLN A 69 16.67 -3.81 -0.57
N ILE A 70 16.13 -2.61 -0.37
CA ILE A 70 16.07 -1.52 -1.33
C ILE A 70 16.25 -0.21 -0.57
N SER A 71 17.04 0.73 -1.12
CA SER A 71 17.19 2.04 -0.49
C SER A 71 15.95 2.90 -0.73
N ILE A 72 15.73 3.87 0.15
CA ILE A 72 14.63 4.83 0.02
C ILE A 72 14.75 5.66 -1.27
N GLU A 73 15.96 5.99 -1.71
CA GLU A 73 16.21 6.68 -2.99
C GLU A 73 15.82 5.80 -4.19
N GLU A 74 16.08 4.50 -4.11
CA GLU A 74 15.72 3.55 -5.16
C GLU A 74 14.20 3.40 -5.23
N LEU A 75 13.52 3.22 -4.08
CA LEU A 75 12.07 3.12 -4.02
C LEU A 75 11.37 4.40 -4.50
N GLU A 76 11.94 5.58 -4.18
CA GLU A 76 11.46 6.86 -4.71
C GLU A 76 11.55 6.90 -6.23
N ARG A 77 12.71 6.53 -6.80
CA ARG A 77 12.91 6.51 -8.25
C ARG A 77 11.96 5.55 -8.95
N ILE A 78 11.79 4.35 -8.40
CA ILE A 78 10.85 3.35 -8.92
C ILE A 78 9.43 3.91 -8.87
N THR A 79 9.03 4.52 -7.76
CA THR A 79 7.69 5.09 -7.61
C THR A 79 7.41 6.16 -8.66
N LEU A 80 8.35 7.09 -8.86
CA LEU A 80 8.23 8.11 -9.89
C LEU A 80 8.16 7.49 -11.30
N GLY A 81 8.97 6.48 -11.58
CA GLY A 81 8.94 5.76 -12.87
C GLY A 81 7.61 5.03 -13.12
N VAL A 82 7.02 4.41 -12.09
CA VAL A 82 5.69 3.76 -12.19
C VAL A 82 4.60 4.79 -12.43
N ILE A 83 4.65 5.95 -11.78
CA ILE A 83 3.70 7.04 -12.05
C ILE A 83 3.84 7.50 -13.50
N GLU A 84 5.05 7.82 -13.95
CA GLU A 84 5.35 8.29 -15.30
C GLU A 84 4.83 7.31 -16.37
N ALA A 85 5.11 6.02 -16.20
CA ALA A 85 4.67 4.97 -17.10
C ALA A 85 3.14 4.85 -17.21
N ASN A 86 2.40 5.32 -16.19
CA ASN A 86 0.94 5.31 -16.14
C ASN A 86 0.29 6.67 -16.44
N LEU A 87 1.08 7.75 -16.63
CA LEU A 87 0.53 9.11 -16.81
C LEU A 87 -0.32 9.24 -18.08
N SER A 88 0.06 8.54 -19.16
CA SER A 88 -0.70 8.55 -20.42
C SER A 88 -2.10 7.95 -20.27
N LEU A 89 -2.31 7.13 -19.23
CA LEU A 89 -3.58 6.46 -18.94
C LEU A 89 -4.46 7.27 -17.99
N LEU A 90 -3.93 8.37 -17.43
CA LEU A 90 -4.63 9.21 -16.47
C LEU A 90 -5.52 10.20 -17.24
N PRO A 91 -6.86 10.11 -17.15
CA PRO A 91 -7.72 11.07 -17.82
C PRO A 91 -7.58 12.47 -17.18
N ASN A 92 -7.83 13.52 -17.96
CA ASN A 92 -7.77 14.89 -17.47
C ASN A 92 -8.70 15.10 -16.26
N GLY A 93 -8.17 15.70 -15.19
CA GLY A 93 -8.92 15.96 -13.96
C GLY A 93 -9.04 14.76 -13.02
N HIS A 94 -8.50 13.61 -13.39
CA HIS A 94 -8.38 12.45 -12.50
C HIS A 94 -7.01 12.42 -11.82
N GLU A 95 -6.92 11.60 -10.79
CA GLU A 95 -5.72 11.43 -10.00
C GLU A 95 -5.52 9.96 -9.64
N TYR A 96 -4.30 9.63 -9.24
CA TYR A 96 -3.95 8.32 -8.73
C TYR A 96 -3.78 8.36 -7.22
N ILE A 97 -4.18 7.28 -6.57
CA ILE A 97 -3.53 6.81 -5.35
C ILE A 97 -2.34 5.96 -5.79
N VAL A 98 -1.16 6.28 -5.27
CA VAL A 98 0.09 5.56 -5.50
C VAL A 98 0.41 4.84 -4.20
N THR A 99 0.65 3.53 -4.27
CA THR A 99 0.86 2.72 -3.07
C THR A 99 2.14 1.92 -3.22
N GLN A 100 3.02 2.02 -2.22
CA GLN A 100 4.18 1.15 -2.07
C GLN A 100 3.89 0.14 -0.97
N ILE A 101 4.27 -1.11 -1.20
CA ILE A 101 4.10 -2.20 -0.24
C ILE A 101 5.43 -2.95 -0.15
N VAL A 102 5.90 -3.12 1.07
CA VAL A 102 7.02 -3.99 1.40
C VAL A 102 6.51 -5.10 2.31
N ASN A 103 6.68 -6.33 1.87
CA ASN A 103 6.31 -7.49 2.68
C ASN A 103 7.41 -8.55 2.68
N GLN A 104 7.38 -9.39 3.71
CA GLN A 104 8.22 -10.58 3.80
C GLN A 104 7.32 -11.80 3.67
N SER A 105 7.57 -12.65 2.68
CA SER A 105 6.83 -13.90 2.54
C SER A 105 7.09 -14.80 3.76
N GLN A 106 6.07 -15.55 4.19
CA GLN A 106 6.23 -16.53 5.26
C GLN A 106 7.30 -17.56 4.91
N ARG A 107 8.14 -17.88 5.89
CA ARG A 107 9.12 -18.96 5.81
C ARG A 107 8.39 -20.29 5.68
N GLN A 108 8.72 -21.06 4.65
CA GLN A 108 8.13 -22.39 4.46
C GLN A 108 8.94 -23.52 5.12
N SER A 109 10.19 -23.24 5.50
CA SER A 109 11.06 -24.17 6.22
C SER A 109 12.03 -23.41 7.14
N PRO A 110 12.71 -24.10 8.08
CA PRO A 110 13.72 -23.47 8.96
C PRO A 110 14.90 -22.85 8.21
N ASP A 111 15.22 -23.37 7.02
CA ASP A 111 16.31 -22.90 6.16
C ASP A 111 15.87 -21.79 5.18
N ASP A 112 14.57 -21.52 5.08
CA ASP A 112 14.02 -20.44 4.26
C ASP A 112 14.13 -19.11 5.01
N THR A 113 14.88 -18.18 4.46
CA THR A 113 15.08 -16.85 5.04
C THR A 113 13.88 -15.92 4.83
N GLY A 114 12.88 -16.34 4.05
CA GLY A 114 11.75 -15.51 3.61
C GLY A 114 12.18 -14.55 2.51
N THR A 115 11.28 -14.28 1.56
CA THR A 115 11.56 -13.38 0.43
C THR A 115 10.94 -12.01 0.72
N ILE A 116 11.75 -10.96 0.59
CA ILE A 116 11.25 -9.57 0.62
C ILE A 116 10.65 -9.26 -0.75
N ASN A 117 9.41 -8.78 -0.76
CA ASN A 117 8.78 -8.28 -1.97
C ASN A 117 8.50 -6.79 -1.83
N VAL A 118 8.76 -6.08 -2.93
CA VAL A 118 8.53 -4.65 -3.08
C VAL A 118 7.59 -4.45 -4.25
N VAL A 119 6.46 -3.81 -3.97
CA VAL A 119 5.39 -3.55 -4.93
C VAL A 119 5.16 -2.05 -4.99
N VAL A 120 4.99 -1.51 -6.21
CA VAL A 120 4.49 -0.14 -6.39
C VAL A 120 3.42 -0.15 -7.48
N TYR A 121 2.26 0.42 -7.19
CA TYR A 121 1.16 0.49 -8.15
C TYR A 121 0.35 1.78 -8.01
N CYS A 122 -0.36 2.11 -9.09
CA CYS A 122 -1.30 3.21 -9.14
C CYS A 122 -2.74 2.67 -9.17
N GLN A 123 -3.67 3.38 -8.54
CA GLN A 123 -5.11 3.17 -8.64
C GLN A 123 -5.81 4.49 -8.95
N PRO A 124 -6.77 4.54 -9.89
CA PRO A 124 -7.56 5.74 -10.12
C PRO A 124 -8.35 6.12 -8.86
N LEU A 125 -8.27 7.38 -8.45
CA LEU A 125 -9.05 7.91 -7.34
C LEU A 125 -10.48 8.20 -7.81
N ASP A 126 -11.44 7.45 -7.28
CA ASP A 126 -12.87 7.64 -7.56
C ASP A 126 -13.49 8.64 -6.57
N PHE A 127 -13.53 9.92 -6.97
CA PHE A 127 -14.15 11.00 -6.20
C PHE A 127 -15.65 10.81 -5.98
N THR A 128 -16.33 10.11 -6.89
CA THR A 128 -17.80 10.01 -6.90
C THR A 128 -18.33 9.41 -5.60
N ARG A 129 -17.56 8.50 -4.99
CA ARG A 129 -17.91 7.82 -3.73
C ARG A 129 -18.01 8.74 -2.52
N PHE A 130 -17.29 9.87 -2.52
CA PHE A 130 -17.18 10.74 -1.36
C PHE A 130 -17.36 12.23 -1.69
N ALA A 131 -17.61 12.58 -2.95
CA ALA A 131 -17.80 13.96 -3.38
C ALA A 131 -18.89 14.68 -2.58
N ARG A 132 -20.02 14.01 -2.32
CA ARG A 132 -21.12 14.60 -1.54
C ARG A 132 -20.73 14.90 -0.09
N SER A 133 -19.86 14.07 0.48
CA SER A 133 -19.36 14.21 1.85
C SER A 133 -18.53 15.49 2.08
N TYR A 134 -17.98 16.10 1.02
CA TYR A 134 -17.30 17.40 1.11
C TYR A 134 -18.26 18.56 1.37
N ILE A 135 -19.54 18.41 1.00
CA ILE A 135 -20.58 19.44 1.17
C ILE A 135 -21.38 19.16 2.44
N ASP A 136 -21.84 17.93 2.59
CA ASP A 136 -22.78 17.55 3.64
C ASP A 136 -22.08 17.14 4.95
N GLY A 137 -20.77 16.89 4.90
CA GLY A 137 -20.03 16.23 5.96
C GLY A 137 -20.30 14.72 6.01
N VAL A 138 -19.73 14.05 7.00
CA VAL A 138 -19.98 12.63 7.30
C VAL A 138 -20.46 12.46 8.73
N ARG A 139 -21.37 11.51 8.95
CA ARG A 139 -21.78 11.12 10.30
C ARG A 139 -20.73 10.17 10.88
N ILE A 140 -20.18 10.53 12.03
CA ILE A 140 -19.27 9.69 12.82
C ILE A 140 -19.94 9.22 14.11
N VAL A 141 -19.47 8.10 14.65
CA VAL A 141 -19.90 7.55 15.94
C VAL A 141 -18.67 7.23 16.78
N THR A 142 -18.78 7.31 18.10
CA THR A 142 -17.74 6.84 19.02
C THR A 142 -17.90 5.34 19.22
N PRO A 143 -16.96 4.49 18.76
CA PRO A 143 -17.02 3.05 19.01
C PRO A 143 -16.78 2.76 20.49
N ASN A 144 -17.27 1.61 20.97
CA ASN A 144 -16.95 1.07 22.28
C ASN A 144 -15.63 0.28 22.30
N THR A 145 -15.00 0.09 21.13
CA THR A 145 -13.69 -0.50 20.96
C THR A 145 -12.61 0.57 20.93
N TYR A 146 -11.43 0.23 21.45
CA TYR A 146 -10.27 1.11 21.47
C TYR A 146 -9.17 0.50 20.60
N GLY A 147 -8.29 1.35 20.06
CA GLY A 147 -7.04 0.87 19.46
C GLY A 147 -6.17 0.18 20.50
N ILE A 148 -5.29 -0.71 20.05
CA ILE A 148 -4.33 -1.39 20.93
C ILE A 148 -3.41 -0.33 21.57
N PRO A 149 -3.37 -0.21 22.91
CA PRO A 149 -2.51 0.76 23.58
C PRO A 149 -1.03 0.51 23.25
N PRO A 150 -0.19 1.56 23.19
CA PRO A 150 1.25 1.39 23.03
C PRO A 150 1.82 0.46 24.10
N GLY A 151 2.56 -0.58 23.69
CA GLY A 151 3.18 -1.54 24.60
C GLY A 151 2.32 -2.74 24.99
N GLN A 152 1.14 -2.93 24.39
CA GLN A 152 0.37 -4.17 24.48
C GLN A 152 0.42 -4.94 23.16
N GLU A 153 0.66 -6.25 23.23
CA GLU A 153 0.53 -7.11 22.05
C GLU A 153 -0.92 -7.56 21.84
N PRO A 154 -1.35 -7.82 20.59
CA PRO A 154 -2.64 -8.44 20.33
C PRO A 154 -2.75 -9.78 21.09
N GLY A 155 -3.63 -9.85 22.08
CA GLY A 155 -3.86 -11.04 22.90
C GLY A 155 -3.33 -11.00 24.33
N ASP A 156 -2.66 -9.92 24.73
CA ASP A 156 -2.02 -9.80 26.06
C ASP A 156 -2.99 -9.35 27.19
N SER A 157 -4.29 -9.24 26.89
CA SER A 157 -5.32 -8.93 27.87
C SER A 157 -5.82 -10.20 28.57
N LYS A 158 -5.75 -10.22 29.91
CA LYS A 158 -6.31 -11.30 30.74
C LYS A 158 -7.84 -11.35 30.73
N ASP A 159 -8.49 -10.33 30.20
CA ASP A 159 -9.92 -10.27 29.98
C ASP A 159 -10.18 -10.39 28.47
N GLY A 160 -11.07 -11.29 28.08
CA GLY A 160 -11.13 -11.91 26.75
C GLY A 160 -10.88 -10.97 25.57
N SER A 161 -9.94 -11.39 24.71
CA SER A 161 -9.65 -10.90 23.35
C SER A 161 -10.42 -9.63 22.94
N GLN A 162 -9.78 -8.46 23.06
CA GLN A 162 -10.19 -7.32 22.23
C GLN A 162 -9.88 -7.66 20.77
N GLN A 163 -10.85 -8.28 20.11
CA GLN A 163 -10.85 -8.41 18.66
C GLN A 163 -11.07 -7.01 18.08
N VAL A 164 -10.09 -6.52 17.32
CA VAL A 164 -10.31 -5.38 16.43
C VAL A 164 -11.28 -5.85 15.36
N PHE A 165 -12.57 -5.59 15.55
CA PHE A 165 -13.57 -5.86 14.52
C PHE A 165 -13.30 -4.93 13.34
N LEU A 166 -13.11 -5.53 12.16
CA LEU A 166 -13.20 -4.81 10.90
C LEU A 166 -14.63 -4.30 10.79
N LEU A 167 -14.85 -3.00 11.00
CA LEU A 167 -16.13 -2.36 10.72
C LEU A 167 -16.33 -2.37 9.19
N MET A 168 -16.96 -3.43 8.69
CA MET A 168 -17.68 -3.42 7.41
C MET A 168 -19.06 -2.79 7.62
#